data_AF-A0A386H7F1-F1
#
_entry.id   AF-A0A386H7F1-F1
#
_cell.length_a   1.000
_cell.length_b   1.000
_cell.length_c   1.000
_cell.angle_alpha   90.00
_cell.angle_beta   90.00
_cell.angle_gamma   90.00
#
_symmetry.space_group_name_H-M   'P 1'
#
loop_
_entity.id
_entity.type
_entity.pdbx_description
1 polymer ?
#
loop_
_entity_poly.entity_id
_entity_poly.type
_entity_poly.pdbx_seq_one_letter_code
_entity_poly.pdbx_strand_id
1 'polypeptide(L)'
;MMNSVIDYRWFYGSYSYSQLSSLSYPKYFMRMATYIMAVTISIFILTLIPGKKLFFTKLGSRTMAVYVFHGFIVKELVKYNFFDHVGSLPSKVFIIIFSLLIVIVLSSKFMNKITKMISNPPFFNQINPTKI
;
A
#
# COMPACT_ATOMS: atom_id res chain seq x y z
N MET A 1 -27.09 -8.30 -11.70
CA MET A 1 -27.70 -8.06 -10.38
C MET A 1 -27.13 -9.08 -9.40
N MET A 2 -26.12 -8.70 -8.62
CA MET A 2 -25.69 -9.49 -7.45
C MET A 2 -26.16 -8.72 -6.22
N ASN A 3 -27.09 -9.29 -5.48
CA ASN A 3 -27.46 -8.82 -4.16
C ASN A 3 -26.32 -9.18 -3.20
N SER A 4 -25.24 -8.41 -3.21
CA SER A 4 -24.25 -8.47 -2.14
C SER A 4 -24.86 -7.74 -0.95
N VAL A 5 -25.45 -8.52 -0.05
CA VAL A 5 -26.03 -8.06 1.23
C VAL A 5 -25.02 -7.19 2.02
N ILE A 6 -23.72 -7.27 1.68
CA ILE A 6 -22.64 -6.46 2.22
C ILE A 6 -21.79 -5.91 1.07
N ASP A 7 -21.78 -4.59 0.87
CA ASP A 7 -20.88 -3.93 -0.09
C ASP A 7 -19.43 -3.98 0.43
N TYR A 8 -18.49 -4.48 -0.38
CA TYR A 8 -17.08 -4.61 -0.03
C TYR A 8 -16.44 -3.26 0.36
N ARG A 9 -16.93 -2.14 -0.18
CA ARG A 9 -16.45 -0.77 0.12
C ARG A 9 -16.59 -0.42 1.60
N TRP A 10 -17.46 -1.12 2.32
CA TRP A 10 -17.58 -1.02 3.77
C TRP A 10 -16.33 -1.52 4.50
N PHE A 11 -15.74 -2.65 4.08
CA PHE A 11 -14.49 -3.17 4.65
C PHE A 11 -13.30 -2.25 4.39
N TYR A 12 -13.30 -1.54 3.26
CA TYR A 12 -12.32 -0.50 2.95
C TYR A 12 -12.55 0.81 3.72
N GLY A 13 -13.62 0.91 4.51
CA GLY A 13 -13.98 2.11 5.26
C GLY A 13 -14.35 3.31 4.38
N SER A 14 -14.62 3.09 3.09
CA SER A 14 -14.81 4.15 2.09
C SER A 14 -16.16 4.86 2.18
N TYR A 15 -17.10 4.34 2.98
CA TYR A 15 -18.38 4.99 3.25
C TYR A 15 -18.26 6.05 4.33
N SER A 16 -18.80 7.22 4.03
CA SER A 16 -19.01 8.30 4.98
C SER A 16 -20.11 7.95 6.00
N TYR A 17 -20.05 8.56 7.19
CA TYR A 17 -21.05 8.34 8.25
C TYR A 17 -22.49 8.64 7.79
N SER A 18 -22.66 9.54 6.81
CA SER A 18 -23.95 9.90 6.23
C SER A 18 -24.52 8.81 5.31
N GLN A 19 -23.66 8.08 4.57
CA GLN A 19 -24.06 6.99 3.67
C GLN A 19 -24.41 5.68 4.41
N LEU A 20 -24.03 5.59 5.69
CA LEU A 20 -24.37 4.46 6.58
C LEU A 20 -25.75 4.62 7.24
N SER A 21 -26.63 5.44 6.67
CA SER A 21 -27.97 5.78 7.20
C SER A 21 -29.02 4.67 7.07
N SER A 22 -28.73 3.60 6.31
CA SER A 22 -29.69 2.55 5.99
C SER A 22 -29.72 1.36 6.97
N LEU A 23 -28.86 1.33 7.99
CA LEU A 23 -28.84 0.24 8.98
C LEU A 23 -29.46 0.67 10.32
N SER A 24 -30.35 -0.17 10.85
CA SER A 24 -31.01 0.00 12.16
C SER A 24 -30.08 -0.04 13.38
N TYR A 25 -28.77 -0.24 13.20
CA TYR A 25 -27.78 -0.32 14.29
C TYR A 25 -27.03 1.01 14.48
N PRO A 26 -26.55 1.32 15.70
CA PRO A 26 -25.73 2.51 15.95
C PRO A 26 -24.45 2.47 15.09
N LYS A 27 -24.28 3.47 14.22
CA LYS A 27 -23.14 3.58 13.27
C LYS A 27 -21.77 3.44 13.93
N TYR A 28 -21.65 3.94 15.16
CA TYR A 28 -20.45 3.84 16.00
C TYR A 28 -20.06 2.38 16.29
N PHE A 29 -21.04 1.50 16.57
CA PHE A 29 -20.79 0.11 16.94
C PHE A 29 -20.15 -0.66 15.78
N MET A 30 -20.63 -0.44 14.55
CA MET A 30 -20.06 -1.06 13.35
C MET A 30 -18.59 -0.64 13.12
N ARG A 31 -18.27 0.65 13.32
CA ARG A 31 -16.88 1.13 13.22
C ARG A 31 -16.00 0.53 14.31
N MET A 32 -16.45 0.51 15.56
CA MET A 32 -15.74 -0.14 16.66
C MET A 32 -15.46 -1.62 16.36
N ALA A 33 -16.47 -2.37 15.91
CA ALA A 33 -16.31 -3.77 15.54
C ALA A 33 -15.26 -3.95 14.44
N THR A 34 -15.28 -3.12 13.39
CA THR A 34 -14.28 -3.21 12.31
C THR A 34 -12.86 -2.91 12.78
N TYR A 35 -12.68 -1.94 13.68
CA TYR A 35 -11.37 -1.61 14.24
C TYR A 35 -10.87 -2.69 15.19
N ILE A 36 -11.73 -3.23 16.05
CA ILE A 36 -11.38 -4.36 16.93
C ILE A 36 -10.95 -5.57 16.10
N MET A 37 -11.71 -5.89 15.04
CA MET A 37 -11.36 -6.96 14.10
C MET A 37 -9.99 -6.71 13.44
N ALA A 38 -9.75 -5.49 12.94
CA ALA A 38 -8.50 -5.12 12.30
C ALA A 38 -7.30 -5.21 13.25
N VAL A 39 -7.44 -4.76 14.50
CA VAL A 39 -6.41 -4.84 15.53
C VAL A 39 -6.12 -6.30 15.90
N THR A 40 -7.17 -7.11 16.07
CA THR A 40 -7.03 -8.54 16.39
C THR A 40 -6.26 -9.28 15.30
N ILE A 41 -6.64 -9.06 14.03
CA ILE A 41 -5.94 -9.64 12.88
C ILE A 41 -4.49 -9.15 12.84
N SER A 42 -4.24 -7.87 13.10
CA SER A 42 -2.90 -7.30 13.12
C SER A 42 -2.02 -7.95 14.18
N ILE A 43 -2.52 -8.15 15.40
CA ILE A 43 -1.80 -8.83 16.50
C ILE A 43 -1.52 -10.29 16.13
N PHE A 44 -2.50 -10.98 15.54
CA PHE A 44 -2.34 -12.36 15.11
C PHE A 44 -1.23 -12.50 14.06
N ILE A 45 -1.22 -11.63 13.05
CA ILE A 45 -0.15 -11.56 12.05
C ILE A 45 1.19 -11.23 12.72
N LEU A 46 1.23 -10.27 13.65
CA LEU A 46 2.46 -9.86 14.32
C LEU A 46 3.06 -11.00 15.17
N THR A 47 2.20 -11.81 15.79
CA THR A 47 2.59 -12.98 16.57
C THR A 47 3.14 -14.11 15.69
N LEU A 48 2.61 -14.25 14.47
CA LEU A 48 3.11 -15.20 13.47
C LEU A 48 4.47 -14.80 12.88
N ILE A 49 4.85 -13.52 12.94
CA ILE A 49 6.12 -13.06 12.38
C ILE A 49 7.28 -13.47 13.30
N PRO A 50 8.27 -14.23 12.79
CA PRO A 50 9.42 -14.62 13.60
C PRO A 50 10.31 -13.40 13.91
N GLY A 51 10.73 -13.26 15.17
CA GLY A 51 11.63 -12.17 15.61
C GLY A 51 13.08 -12.26 15.11
N LYS A 52 13.38 -13.16 14.16
CA LYS A 52 14.72 -13.35 13.60
C LYS A 52 14.86 -12.54 12.30
N LYS A 53 16.07 -12.03 12.03
CA LYS A 53 16.37 -11.37 10.74
C LYS A 53 16.37 -12.41 9.62
N LEU A 54 15.29 -12.47 8.86
CA LEU A 54 15.16 -13.34 7.69
C LEU A 54 15.68 -12.64 6.43
N PHE A 55 15.99 -13.41 5.39
CA PHE A 55 16.31 -12.86 4.06
C PHE A 55 15.19 -11.95 3.52
N PHE A 56 13.94 -12.28 3.85
CA PHE A 56 12.76 -11.47 3.52
C PHE A 56 12.74 -10.11 4.21
N THR A 57 13.34 -9.95 5.39
CA THR A 57 13.40 -8.67 6.11
C THR A 57 14.15 -7.60 5.30
N LYS A 58 15.21 -7.99 4.59
CA LYS A 58 15.98 -7.09 3.71
C LYS A 58 15.21 -6.69 2.45
N LEU A 59 14.26 -7.53 2.03
CA LEU A 59 13.36 -7.24 0.91
C LEU A 59 12.22 -6.33 1.36
N GLY A 60 11.63 -6.62 2.52
CA GLY A 60 10.57 -5.83 3.17
C GLY A 60 10.97 -4.38 3.44
N SER A 61 12.23 -4.10 3.78
CA SER A 61 12.69 -2.73 4.00
C SER A 61 12.62 -1.83 2.74
N ARG A 62 12.41 -2.42 1.55
CA ARG A 62 12.36 -1.71 0.27
C ARG A 62 10.94 -1.54 -0.25
N THR A 63 9.97 -2.30 0.29
CA THR A 63 8.60 -2.33 -0.24
C THR A 63 7.88 -1.00 -0.05
N MET A 64 8.15 -0.26 1.02
CA MET A 64 7.54 1.05 1.25
C MET A 64 7.93 2.06 0.15
N ALA A 65 9.22 2.10 -0.22
CA ALA A 65 9.68 2.95 -1.30
C ALA A 65 9.04 2.55 -2.65
N VAL A 66 9.04 1.26 -2.97
CA VAL A 66 8.43 0.74 -4.20
C VAL A 66 6.93 1.03 -4.25
N TYR A 67 6.22 0.87 -3.12
CA TYR A 67 4.78 1.11 -3.02
C TYR A 67 4.43 2.58 -3.35
N VAL A 68 5.17 3.52 -2.76
CA VAL A 68 4.96 4.96 -3.00
C VAL A 68 5.20 5.31 -4.46
N PHE A 69 6.34 4.90 -5.01
CA PHE A 69 6.70 5.22 -6.39
C PHE A 69 5.79 4.56 -7.43
N HIS A 70 5.32 3.33 -7.18
CA HIS A 70 4.35 2.66 -8.05
C HIS A 70 3.07 3.50 -8.18
N GLY A 71 2.57 4.06 -7.07
CA GLY A 71 1.39 4.92 -7.06
C GLY A 71 1.55 6.18 -7.91
N PHE A 72 2.74 6.80 -7.92
CA PHE A 72 3.04 7.94 -8.79
C PHE A 72 2.99 7.57 -10.27
N ILE A 73 3.63 6.45 -10.64
CA ILE A 73 3.65 5.96 -12.04
C ILE A 73 2.22 5.67 -12.52
N VAL A 74 1.42 4.98 -11.70
CA VAL A 74 0.03 4.66 -12.05
C VAL A 74 -0.80 5.94 -12.22
N LYS A 75 -0.65 6.93 -11.34
CA LYS A 75 -1.36 8.21 -11.46
C LYS A 75 -1.02 8.95 -12.76
N GLU A 76 0.26 8.96 -13.15
CA GLU A 76 0.67 9.53 -14.45
C GLU A 76 0.03 8.77 -15.62
N LEU A 77 0.06 7.44 -15.61
CA LEU A 77 -0.57 6.62 -16.66
C LEU A 77 -2.08 6.86 -16.77
N VAL A 78 -2.77 7.05 -15.65
CA VAL A 78 -4.19 7.43 -15.62
C VAL A 78 -4.40 8.81 -16.25
N LYS A 79 -3.54 9.80 -15.95
CA LYS A 79 -3.63 11.14 -16.52
C LYS A 79 -3.49 11.14 -18.05
N TYR A 80 -2.70 10.23 -18.61
CA TYR A 80 -2.54 10.06 -20.06
C TYR A 80 -3.62 9.18 -20.71
N ASN A 81 -4.70 8.81 -19.98
CA ASN A 81 -5.78 7.94 -20.47
C ASN A 81 -5.28 6.59 -21.05
N PHE A 82 -4.16 6.07 -20.52
CA PHE A 82 -3.56 4.83 -21.00
C PHE A 82 -4.50 3.62 -20.82
N PHE A 83 -5.42 3.70 -19.87
CA PHE A 83 -6.37 2.64 -19.54
C PHE A 83 -7.63 2.62 -20.42
N ASP A 84 -7.90 3.66 -21.22
CA ASP A 84 -9.07 3.69 -22.10
C ASP A 84 -8.93 2.75 -23.30
N HIS A 85 -7.71 2.36 -23.64
CA HIS A 85 -7.41 1.44 -24.75
C HIS A 85 -7.52 -0.04 -24.36
N VAL A 86 -8.00 -0.33 -23.15
CA VAL A 86 -7.96 -1.65 -22.52
C VAL A 86 -9.32 -2.35 -22.64
N GLY A 87 -9.73 -2.61 -23.86
CA GLY A 87 -10.99 -3.31 -24.14
C GLY A 87 -10.86 -4.84 -24.26
N SER A 88 -9.69 -5.33 -24.67
CA SER A 88 -9.49 -6.72 -25.11
C SER A 88 -8.79 -7.60 -24.06
N LEU A 89 -9.07 -8.91 -24.05
CA LEU A 89 -8.35 -9.88 -23.21
C LEU A 89 -6.81 -9.74 -23.24
N PRO A 90 -6.15 -9.60 -24.41
CA PRO A 90 -4.70 -9.39 -24.46
C PRO A 90 -4.25 -8.09 -23.80
N SER A 91 -5.02 -7.00 -23.91
CA SER A 91 -4.69 -5.72 -23.25
C SER A 91 -4.69 -5.82 -21.72
N LYS A 92 -5.59 -6.63 -21.14
CA LYS A 92 -5.64 -6.86 -19.69
C LYS A 92 -4.42 -7.63 -19.19
N VAL A 93 -4.01 -8.67 -19.93
CA VAL A 93 -2.81 -9.44 -19.60
C VAL A 93 -1.56 -8.57 -19.73
N PHE A 94 -1.49 -7.74 -20.77
CA PHE A 94 -0.39 -6.80 -20.96
C PHE A 94 -0.21 -5.86 -19.76
N ILE A 95 -1.30 -5.33 -19.20
CA ILE A 95 -1.24 -4.44 -18.02
C ILE A 95 -0.73 -5.16 -16.78
N ILE A 96 -1.12 -6.42 -16.57
CA ILE A 96 -0.63 -7.21 -15.44
C ILE A 96 0.89 -7.39 -15.57
N ILE A 97 1.36 -7.75 -16.76
CA ILE A 97 2.79 -7.92 -17.04
C ILE A 97 3.51 -6.58 -16.89
N PHE A 98 2.95 -5.49 -17.42
CA PHE A 98 3.53 -4.15 -17.35
C PHE A 98 3.62 -3.65 -15.91
N SER A 99 2.59 -3.86 -15.10
CA SER A 99 2.60 -3.55 -13.67
C SER A 99 3.68 -4.35 -12.93
N LEU A 100 3.81 -5.65 -13.22
CA LEU A 100 4.88 -6.48 -12.66
C LEU A 100 6.27 -5.94 -13.04
N LEU A 101 6.43 -5.55 -14.30
CA LEU A 101 7.68 -5.01 -14.84
C LEU A 101 8.04 -3.68 -14.15
N ILE A 102 7.07 -2.78 -13.97
CA ILE A 102 7.25 -1.54 -13.21
C ILE A 102 7.72 -1.86 -11.78
N VAL A 103 7.05 -2.78 -11.09
CA VAL A 103 7.41 -3.15 -9.71
C VAL A 103 8.82 -3.74 -9.65
N ILE A 104 9.22 -4.58 -10.60
CA ILE A 104 10.56 -5.17 -10.68
C ILE A 104 11.63 -4.09 -10.94
N VAL A 105 11.40 -3.22 -11.92
CA VAL A 105 12.31 -2.11 -12.25
C VAL A 105 12.46 -1.16 -11.05
N LEU A 106 11.37 -0.90 -10.36
CA LEU A 106 11.33 0.01 -9.22
C LEU A 106 11.92 -0.63 -7.94
N SER A 107 11.80 -1.94 -7.78
CA SER A 107 12.45 -2.74 -6.74
C SER A 107 13.97 -2.89 -6.95
N SER A 108 14.46 -2.55 -8.15
CA SER A 108 15.89 -2.52 -8.45
C SER A 108 16.65 -1.52 -7.55
N LYS A 109 17.97 -1.63 -7.52
CA LYS A 109 18.91 -0.84 -6.69
C LYS A 109 18.70 0.68 -6.79
N PHE A 110 17.98 1.15 -7.80
CA PHE A 110 17.61 2.53 -8.04
C PHE A 110 16.83 3.15 -6.87
N MET A 111 15.78 2.50 -6.34
CA MET A 111 15.00 3.08 -5.22
C MET A 111 15.72 3.05 -3.88
N ASN A 112 16.60 2.07 -3.65
CA ASN A 112 17.49 2.10 -2.51
C ASN A 112 18.47 3.26 -2.57
N LYS A 113 18.94 3.62 -3.78
CA LYS A 113 19.84 4.76 -3.96
C LYS A 113 19.12 6.07 -3.64
N ILE A 114 17.88 6.24 -4.12
CA ILE A 114 17.07 7.43 -3.82
C ILE A 114 16.73 7.50 -2.33
N THR A 115 16.27 6.40 -1.73
CA THR A 115 15.94 6.36 -0.30
C THR A 115 17.17 6.63 0.57
N LYS A 116 18.34 6.07 0.22
CA LYS A 116 19.60 6.33 0.93
C LYS A 116 20.08 7.77 0.76
N MET A 117 19.87 8.37 -0.42
CA MET A 117 20.16 9.79 -0.68
C MET A 117 19.28 10.72 0.17
N ILE A 118 17.99 10.41 0.30
CA ILE A 118 17.03 11.22 1.07
C ILE A 118 17.20 11.01 2.58
N SER A 119 17.44 9.77 3.02
CA SER A 119 17.58 9.43 4.44
C SER A 119 18.92 9.86 5.04
N ASN A 120 19.98 10.00 4.24
CA ASN A 120 21.27 10.50 4.69
C ASN A 120 21.67 11.75 3.90
N PRO A 121 20.98 12.88 4.10
CA PRO A 121 21.40 14.12 3.48
C PRO A 121 22.76 14.50 4.09
N PRO A 122 23.74 14.97 3.29
CA PRO A 122 25.10 15.26 3.74
C PRO A 122 25.19 16.31 4.86
N PHE A 123 24.08 16.99 5.19
CA PHE A 123 23.96 17.99 6.24
C PHE A 123 24.04 17.42 7.67
N PHE A 124 23.56 16.19 7.93
CA PHE A 124 23.56 15.63 9.30
C PHE A 124 24.94 15.14 9.80
N ASN A 125 25.93 14.99 8.91
CA ASN A 125 27.30 14.66 9.32
C ASN A 125 28.03 15.78 10.07
N GLN A 126 27.48 17.01 10.10
CA GLN A 126 28.05 18.13 10.83
C GLN A 126 27.60 18.24 12.29
N ILE A 127 26.64 17.41 12.73
CA ILE A 127 26.04 17.50 14.07
C ILE A 127 26.30 16.21 14.87
N ASN A 128 27.53 15.69 14.84
CA ASN A 128 27.92 14.56 15.66
C ASN A 128 28.70 15.04 16.90
N PRO A 129 28.07 15.11 18.11
CA PRO A 129 28.72 15.56 19.34
C PRO A 129 29.59 14.47 19.99
N THR A 130 30.28 13.63 19.21
CA THR A 130 31.24 12.63 19.71
C THR A 130 32.68 13.03 19.42
N LYS A 131 32.96 14.33 19.55
CA LYS A 131 34.31 14.90 19.45
C LYS A 131 34.49 16.01 20.50
N ILE A 132 34.24 15.66 21.76
CA ILE A 132 34.77 16.32 22.96
C ILE A 132 35.18 15.20 23.90
#